data_AF-A0A1V2RAP7-F1
#
_entry.id   AF-A0A1V2RAP7-F1
#
_cell.length_a   1.000
_cell.length_b   1.000
_cell.length_c   1.000
_cell.angle_alpha   90.00
_cell.angle_beta   90.00
_cell.angle_gamma   90.00
#
_symmetry.space_group_name_H-M   'P 1'
#
loop_
_entity.id
_entity.type
_entity.pdbx_description
1 polymer ?
#
loop_
_entity_poly.entity_id
_entity_poly.type
_entity_poly.pdbx_seq_one_letter_code
_entity_poly.pdbx_strand_id
1 'polypeptide(L)'
;MNDLMGGLPRPMVERMGRMSGMALRGVIALIDGAPDTFAALVERIGTWDDDPGRVPYPMPRYRFPTQEVLRIVNDFFSVVEKAGPPLPNEVVVEGARELVARYAPGQYREAALAKLAAFPAGAEPMDLSGGEDDGPVDFVVASAAAAWLACGAGGRMAMPQAIRLRLLEQVRRAESAAIGAPEREQVNQVSDRDALALLADLYDEDYARLIPGPRQRGPWEWDMLSVLKEHLLETPADATTPEQRGELKDKLLTILLAAAATQTKTKLSVRTVGKRVQPKRKPKRKR
;
A
#
# COMPACT_ATOMS: atom_id res chain seq x y z
N MET A 1 -2.03 -27.24 7.25
CA MET A 1 -2.77 -25.97 7.22
C MET A 1 -4.06 -26.28 6.49
N ASN A 2 -5.21 -26.26 7.17
CA ASN A 2 -6.48 -26.59 6.51
C ASN A 2 -6.77 -25.54 5.46
N ASP A 3 -6.71 -25.93 4.19
CA ASP A 3 -7.07 -25.08 3.07
C ASP A 3 -8.59 -24.87 3.08
N LEU A 4 -9.03 -23.88 3.84
CA LEU A 4 -10.43 -23.46 3.94
C LEU A 4 -11.00 -23.11 2.56
N MET A 5 -10.16 -22.74 1.58
CA MET A 5 -10.59 -22.45 0.20
C MET A 5 -10.78 -23.74 -0.62
N GLY A 6 -9.99 -24.79 -0.36
CA GLY A 6 -10.11 -26.09 -1.05
C GLY A 6 -11.41 -26.85 -0.78
N GLY A 7 -12.15 -26.50 0.29
CA GLY A 7 -13.45 -27.09 0.64
C GLY A 7 -14.67 -26.32 0.10
N LEU A 8 -14.48 -25.15 -0.50
CA LEU A 8 -15.59 -24.31 -0.98
C LEU A 8 -15.99 -24.68 -2.42
N PRO A 9 -17.28 -24.53 -2.79
CA PRO A 9 -17.69 -24.66 -4.17
C PRO A 9 -16.91 -23.71 -5.08
N ARG A 10 -16.49 -24.23 -6.24
CA ARG A 10 -15.66 -23.49 -7.20
C ARG A 10 -16.17 -22.08 -7.55
N PRO A 11 -17.49 -21.85 -7.77
CA PRO A 11 -18.01 -20.51 -8.03
C PRO A 11 -17.80 -19.53 -6.85
N MET A 12 -17.80 -20.04 -5.62
CA MET A 12 -17.59 -19.21 -4.43
C MET A 12 -16.11 -18.83 -4.29
N VAL A 13 -15.19 -19.78 -4.56
CA VAL A 13 -13.75 -19.51 -4.62
C VAL A 13 -13.44 -18.46 -5.69
N GLU A 14 -14.02 -18.61 -6.88
CA GLU A 14 -13.88 -17.64 -7.97
C GLU A 14 -14.34 -16.25 -7.52
N ARG A 15 -15.56 -16.15 -6.98
CA ARG A 15 -16.11 -14.88 -6.51
C ARG A 15 -15.22 -14.23 -5.44
N MET A 16 -14.82 -14.99 -4.42
CA MET A 16 -13.98 -14.47 -3.34
C MET A 16 -12.63 -13.98 -3.87
N GLY A 17 -11.97 -14.76 -4.74
CA GLY A 17 -10.70 -14.35 -5.35
C GLY A 17 -10.85 -13.11 -6.23
N ARG A 18 -11.93 -13.01 -7.01
CA ARG A 18 -12.23 -11.83 -7.84
C ARG A 18 -12.53 -10.59 -6.99
N MET A 19 -13.32 -10.73 -5.93
CA MET A 19 -13.63 -9.63 -5.02
C MET A 19 -12.40 -9.16 -4.25
N SER A 20 -11.56 -10.07 -3.76
CA SER A 20 -10.29 -9.71 -3.10
C SER A 20 -9.35 -9.01 -4.09
N GLY A 21 -9.20 -9.54 -5.30
CA GLY A 21 -8.42 -8.89 -6.37
C GLY A 21 -8.93 -7.48 -6.69
N MET A 22 -10.24 -7.29 -6.88
CA MET A 22 -10.83 -5.97 -7.16
C MET A 22 -10.72 -5.01 -5.98
N ALA A 23 -10.90 -5.48 -4.74
CA ALA A 23 -10.73 -4.69 -3.53
C ALA A 23 -9.32 -4.12 -3.43
N LEU A 24 -8.30 -4.97 -3.59
CA LEU A 24 -6.90 -4.58 -3.52
C LEU A 24 -6.49 -3.70 -4.71
N ARG A 25 -6.97 -3.99 -5.93
CA ARG A 25 -6.81 -3.10 -7.09
C ARG A 25 -7.47 -1.74 -6.86
N GLY A 26 -8.57 -1.68 -6.10
CA GLY A 26 -9.22 -0.43 -5.73
C GLY A 26 -8.32 0.44 -4.87
N VAL A 27 -7.64 -0.16 -3.88
CA VAL A 27 -6.62 0.53 -3.07
C VAL A 27 -5.45 1.00 -3.93
N ILE A 28 -4.94 0.15 -4.83
CA ILE A 28 -3.84 0.52 -5.76
C ILE A 28 -4.27 1.68 -6.67
N ALA A 29 -5.47 1.66 -7.23
CA ALA A 29 -5.97 2.73 -8.09
C ALA A 29 -6.00 4.09 -7.36
N LEU A 30 -6.31 4.10 -6.06
CA LEU A 30 -6.24 5.32 -5.24
C LEU A 30 -4.80 5.75 -4.95
N ILE A 31 -3.88 4.82 -4.73
CA ILE A 31 -2.44 5.10 -4.58
C ILE A 31 -1.89 5.74 -5.87
N ASP A 32 -2.29 5.22 -7.02
CA ASP A 32 -1.84 5.67 -8.34
C ASP A 32 -2.57 6.94 -8.83
N GLY A 33 -3.59 7.41 -8.09
CA GLY A 33 -4.39 8.56 -8.49
C GLY A 33 -5.21 8.34 -9.75
N ALA A 34 -5.72 7.12 -9.97
CA ALA A 34 -6.49 6.70 -11.13
C ALA A 34 -8.01 6.64 -10.84
N PRO A 35 -8.73 7.78 -10.88
CA PRO A 35 -10.14 7.86 -10.50
C PRO A 35 -11.06 6.99 -11.37
N ASP A 36 -10.81 6.92 -12.68
CA ASP A 36 -11.65 6.15 -13.61
C ASP A 36 -11.54 4.65 -13.35
N THR A 37 -10.32 4.16 -13.08
CA THR A 37 -10.07 2.77 -12.68
C THR A 37 -10.75 2.46 -11.36
N PHE A 38 -10.64 3.36 -10.38
CA PHE A 38 -11.29 3.17 -9.09
C PHE A 38 -12.82 3.11 -9.23
N ALA A 39 -13.41 4.02 -10.01
CA ALA A 39 -14.85 4.03 -10.27
C ALA A 39 -15.33 2.76 -10.98
N ALA A 40 -14.61 2.31 -12.01
CA ALA A 40 -14.90 1.06 -12.71
C ALA A 40 -14.85 -0.15 -11.77
N LEU A 41 -13.90 -0.19 -10.83
CA LEU A 41 -13.80 -1.27 -9.84
C LEU A 41 -14.95 -1.26 -8.85
N VAL A 42 -15.35 -0.08 -8.34
CA VAL A 42 -16.52 0.06 -7.45
C VAL A 42 -17.77 -0.44 -8.18
N GLU A 43 -18.03 0.03 -9.40
CA GLU A 43 -19.17 -0.41 -10.19
C GLU A 43 -19.11 -1.91 -10.49
N ARG A 44 -17.94 -2.45 -10.82
CA ARG A 44 -17.77 -3.86 -11.14
C ARG A 44 -18.05 -4.76 -9.93
N ILE A 45 -17.62 -4.37 -8.73
CA ILE A 45 -18.00 -5.06 -7.48
C ILE A 45 -19.52 -5.04 -7.32
N GLY A 46 -20.13 -3.87 -7.56
CA GLY A 46 -21.57 -3.68 -7.45
C GLY A 46 -22.40 -4.49 -8.44
N THR A 47 -21.86 -4.88 -9.58
CA THR A 47 -22.60 -5.54 -10.69
C THR A 47 -22.13 -6.97 -10.97
N TRP A 48 -21.05 -7.43 -10.32
CA TRP A 48 -20.43 -8.74 -10.61
C TRP A 48 -21.42 -9.91 -10.55
N ASP A 49 -22.28 -9.93 -9.53
CA ASP A 49 -23.23 -11.03 -9.32
C ASP A 49 -24.40 -11.02 -10.32
N ASP A 50 -24.55 -9.95 -11.12
CA ASP A 50 -25.59 -9.82 -12.16
C ASP A 50 -25.16 -10.39 -13.52
N ASP A 51 -23.90 -10.80 -13.69
CA ASP A 51 -23.42 -11.38 -14.94
C ASP A 51 -24.12 -12.72 -15.25
N PRO A 52 -24.40 -13.03 -16.53
CA PRO A 52 -25.04 -14.28 -16.93
C PRO A 52 -24.31 -15.52 -16.42
N GLY A 53 -25.06 -16.46 -15.86
CA GLY A 53 -24.52 -17.74 -15.38
C GLY A 53 -23.94 -17.71 -13.96
N ARG A 54 -24.05 -16.58 -13.25
CA ARG A 54 -23.64 -16.48 -11.85
C ARG A 54 -24.79 -16.73 -10.88
N VAL A 55 -24.42 -17.28 -9.72
CA VAL A 55 -25.34 -17.43 -8.60
C VAL A 55 -25.25 -16.18 -7.73
N PRO A 56 -26.36 -15.50 -7.42
CA PRO A 56 -26.36 -14.34 -6.54
C PRO A 56 -25.72 -14.67 -5.19
N TYR A 57 -24.85 -13.79 -4.72
CA TYR A 57 -24.22 -13.94 -3.41
C TYR A 57 -25.22 -13.66 -2.29
N PRO A 58 -25.28 -14.48 -1.24
CA PRO A 58 -26.30 -14.34 -0.19
C PRO A 58 -26.07 -13.16 0.76
N MET A 59 -24.88 -12.55 0.75
CA MET A 59 -24.54 -11.39 1.59
C MET A 59 -24.52 -10.11 0.74
N PRO A 60 -24.57 -8.92 1.37
CA PRO A 60 -24.43 -7.66 0.66
C PRO A 60 -23.20 -7.64 -0.26
N ARG A 61 -23.37 -7.10 -1.47
CA ARG A 61 -22.39 -7.17 -2.56
C ARG A 61 -21.01 -6.67 -2.13
N TYR A 62 -20.98 -5.59 -1.35
CA TYR A 62 -19.76 -4.91 -0.90
C TYR A 62 -19.20 -5.43 0.43
N ARG A 63 -19.93 -6.25 1.19
CA ARG A 63 -19.48 -6.71 2.51
C ARG A 63 -18.11 -7.39 2.48
N PHE A 64 -17.96 -8.38 1.60
CA PHE A 64 -16.71 -9.12 1.46
C PHE A 64 -15.53 -8.24 0.99
N PRO A 65 -15.63 -7.47 -0.11
CA PRO A 65 -14.51 -6.61 -0.51
C PRO A 65 -14.20 -5.52 0.52
N THR A 66 -15.19 -4.98 1.25
CA THR A 66 -14.93 -4.07 2.38
C THR A 66 -14.13 -4.76 3.47
N GLN A 67 -14.50 -5.99 3.86
CA GLN A 67 -13.74 -6.77 4.85
C GLN A 67 -12.29 -7.03 4.41
N GLU A 68 -12.06 -7.30 3.14
CA GLU A 68 -10.71 -7.46 2.58
C GLU A 68 -9.89 -6.16 2.70
N VAL A 69 -10.49 -5.00 2.41
CA VAL A 69 -9.81 -3.71 2.60
C VAL A 69 -9.56 -3.43 4.09
N LEU A 70 -10.51 -3.72 4.96
CA LEU A 70 -10.36 -3.52 6.41
C LEU A 70 -9.24 -4.38 7.00
N ARG A 71 -9.06 -5.61 6.50
CA ARG A 71 -7.91 -6.45 6.85
C ARG A 71 -6.59 -5.73 6.55
N ILE A 72 -6.49 -5.09 5.37
CA ILE A 72 -5.30 -4.32 4.96
C ILE A 72 -5.12 -3.07 5.83
N VAL A 73 -6.20 -2.35 6.14
CA VAL A 73 -6.15 -1.21 7.07
C VAL A 73 -5.57 -1.63 8.41
N ASN A 74 -6.07 -2.73 8.99
CA ASN A 74 -5.59 -3.25 10.27
C ASN A 74 -4.12 -3.69 10.22
N ASP A 75 -3.70 -4.31 9.12
CA ASP A 75 -2.30 -4.65 8.87
C ASP A 75 -1.43 -3.37 8.86
N PHE A 76 -1.89 -2.29 8.23
CA PHE A 76 -1.16 -1.02 8.20
C PHE A 76 -1.13 -0.30 9.54
N PHE A 77 -2.24 -0.25 10.28
CA PHE A 77 -2.24 0.28 11.65
C PHE A 77 -1.23 -0.48 12.53
N SER A 78 -1.23 -1.82 12.45
CA SER A 78 -0.29 -2.65 13.19
C SER A 78 1.18 -2.36 12.86
N VAL A 79 1.49 -1.94 11.62
CA VAL A 79 2.84 -1.53 11.21
C VAL A 79 3.16 -0.13 11.73
N VAL A 80 2.23 0.81 11.62
CA VAL A 80 2.42 2.19 12.08
C VAL A 80 2.60 2.26 13.60
N GLU A 81 1.83 1.48 14.36
CA GLU A 81 1.91 1.40 15.82
C GLU A 81 3.23 0.78 16.31
N LYS A 82 3.88 -0.05 15.50
CA LYS A 82 5.24 -0.53 15.81
C LYS A 82 6.30 0.56 15.64
N ALA A 83 6.05 1.54 14.78
CA ALA A 83 6.96 2.63 14.50
C ALA A 83 6.76 3.84 15.44
N GLY A 84 5.63 3.93 16.14
CA GLY A 84 5.31 5.05 17.01
C GLY A 84 3.94 4.91 17.71
N PRO A 85 3.47 5.95 18.41
CA PRO A 85 2.17 5.91 19.07
C PRO A 85 1.03 5.70 18.04
N PRO A 86 -0.15 5.19 18.46
CA PRO A 86 -1.32 5.05 17.60
C PRO A 86 -1.64 6.34 16.84
N LEU A 87 -2.18 6.20 15.64
CA LEU A 87 -2.66 7.34 14.86
C LEU A 87 -4.01 7.80 15.42
N PRO A 88 -4.18 9.11 15.69
CA PRO A 88 -5.49 9.64 16.00
C PRO A 88 -6.45 9.50 14.80
N ASN A 89 -7.72 9.24 15.07
CA ASN A 89 -8.75 9.04 14.07
C ASN A 89 -8.87 10.24 13.13
N GLU A 90 -8.71 11.46 13.64
CA GLU A 90 -8.82 12.68 12.84
C GLU A 90 -7.75 12.74 11.76
N VAL A 91 -6.54 12.23 12.05
CA VAL A 91 -5.44 12.20 11.07
C VAL A 91 -5.77 11.27 9.91
N VAL A 92 -6.35 10.10 10.21
CA VAL A 92 -6.77 9.13 9.20
C VAL A 92 -7.97 9.67 8.41
N VAL A 93 -8.93 10.30 9.07
CA VAL A 93 -10.10 10.93 8.45
C VAL A 93 -9.68 12.03 7.48
N GLU A 94 -8.81 12.95 7.89
CA GLU A 94 -8.33 14.03 7.02
C GLU A 94 -7.56 13.47 5.82
N GLY A 95 -6.71 12.46 6.04
CA GLY A 95 -6.00 11.77 4.98
C GLY A 95 -6.91 11.09 3.96
N ALA A 96 -7.90 10.34 4.44
CA ALA A 96 -8.90 9.69 3.59
C ALA A 96 -9.81 10.71 2.87
N ARG A 97 -10.15 11.83 3.54
CA ARG A 97 -10.99 12.89 2.98
C ARG A 97 -10.39 13.49 1.72
N GLU A 98 -9.08 13.74 1.69
CA GLU A 98 -8.39 14.26 0.51
C GLU A 98 -8.52 13.30 -0.68
N LEU A 99 -8.34 11.99 -0.45
CA LEU A 99 -8.48 10.97 -1.49
C LEU A 99 -9.93 10.81 -1.96
N VAL A 100 -10.91 10.82 -1.04
CA VAL A 100 -12.33 10.77 -1.41
C VAL A 100 -12.72 11.99 -2.23
N ALA A 101 -12.31 13.19 -1.83
CA ALA A 101 -12.66 14.42 -2.53
C ALA A 101 -12.13 14.43 -3.98
N ARG A 102 -10.94 13.88 -4.20
CA ARG A 102 -10.29 13.85 -5.53
C ARG A 102 -10.73 12.69 -6.41
N TYR A 103 -10.82 11.49 -5.84
CA TYR A 103 -10.85 10.26 -6.62
C TYR A 103 -12.12 9.42 -6.44
N ALA A 104 -12.97 9.71 -5.45
CA ALA A 104 -14.19 8.93 -5.29
C ALA A 104 -15.16 9.14 -6.47
N PRO A 105 -15.92 8.09 -6.86
CA PRO A 105 -16.98 8.20 -7.86
C PRO A 105 -17.99 9.27 -7.47
N GLY A 106 -18.42 10.09 -8.43
CA GLY A 106 -19.28 11.25 -8.17
C GLY A 106 -20.53 10.91 -7.36
N GLN A 107 -21.19 9.79 -7.69
CA GLN A 107 -22.41 9.32 -7.03
C GLN A 107 -22.24 8.90 -5.56
N TYR A 108 -21.01 8.63 -5.10
CA TYR A 108 -20.73 8.21 -3.72
C TYR A 108 -19.95 9.26 -2.93
N ARG A 109 -19.44 10.30 -3.59
CA ARG A 109 -18.51 11.27 -2.99
C ARG A 109 -19.09 11.98 -1.79
N GLU A 110 -20.26 12.60 -1.91
CA GLU A 110 -20.84 13.36 -0.80
C GLU A 110 -21.19 12.46 0.40
N ALA A 111 -21.77 11.29 0.14
CA ALA A 111 -22.08 10.32 1.19
C ALA A 111 -20.81 9.81 1.91
N ALA A 112 -19.73 9.55 1.16
CA ALA A 112 -18.45 9.16 1.75
C ALA A 112 -17.82 10.28 2.58
N LEU A 113 -17.88 11.53 2.12
CA LEU A 113 -17.38 12.69 2.88
C LEU A 113 -18.20 12.92 4.16
N ALA A 114 -19.53 12.80 4.08
CA ALA A 114 -20.40 12.89 5.25
C ALA A 114 -20.11 11.79 6.26
N LYS A 115 -19.90 10.55 5.79
CA LYS A 115 -19.52 9.42 6.63
C LYS A 115 -18.18 9.65 7.32
N LEU A 116 -17.17 10.13 6.58
CA LEU A 116 -15.87 10.50 7.14
C LEU A 116 -15.98 11.58 8.23
N ALA A 117 -16.86 12.59 8.04
CA ALA A 117 -17.07 13.65 9.00
C ALA A 117 -17.80 13.18 10.29
N ALA A 118 -18.50 12.05 10.25
CA ALA A 118 -19.21 11.49 11.39
C ALA A 118 -18.33 10.64 12.33
N PHE A 119 -17.09 10.34 11.93
CA PHE A 119 -16.19 9.55 12.78
C PHE A 119 -15.82 10.31 14.06
N PRO A 120 -15.86 9.65 15.23
CA PRO A 120 -15.49 10.29 16.48
C PRO A 120 -13.99 10.59 16.51
N ALA A 121 -13.68 11.76 17.04
CA ALA A 121 -12.34 12.16 17.45
C ALA A 121 -11.79 11.19 18.53
N GLY A 122 -10.49 10.91 18.52
CA GLY A 122 -9.84 10.07 19.52
C GLY A 122 -8.67 9.23 19.02
N ALA A 123 -8.03 8.53 19.96
CA ALA A 123 -6.94 7.59 19.71
C ALA A 123 -7.39 6.12 19.91
N GLU A 124 -8.69 5.89 20.14
CA GLU A 124 -9.25 4.55 20.08
C GLU A 124 -9.14 4.01 18.65
N PRO A 125 -8.98 2.69 18.47
CA PRO A 125 -8.87 2.10 17.13
C PRO A 125 -10.01 2.56 16.23
N MET A 126 -9.66 3.14 15.09
CA MET A 126 -10.66 3.63 14.13
C MET A 126 -11.50 2.45 13.63
N ASP A 127 -12.77 2.39 14.03
CA ASP A 127 -13.68 1.36 13.55
C ASP A 127 -14.25 1.74 12.19
N LEU A 128 -13.51 1.41 11.14
CA LEU A 128 -13.95 1.54 9.76
C LEU A 128 -14.93 0.43 9.34
N SER A 129 -15.24 -0.55 10.21
CA SER A 129 -16.25 -1.55 9.89
C SER A 129 -17.61 -0.87 9.84
N GLY A 130 -18.19 -0.87 8.64
CA GLY A 130 -19.34 -0.04 8.28
C GLY A 130 -20.55 -0.29 9.18
N GLY A 131 -21.35 0.77 9.36
CA GLY A 131 -22.71 0.70 9.89
C GLY A 131 -23.64 -0.22 9.06
N GLU A 132 -24.92 -0.21 9.37
CA GLU A 132 -25.90 -1.25 8.97
C GLU A 132 -26.01 -1.59 7.45
N ASP A 133 -25.50 -0.75 6.54
CA ASP A 133 -25.73 -0.87 5.09
C ASP A 133 -24.72 -1.74 4.31
N ASP A 134 -23.51 -2.04 4.83
CA ASP A 134 -22.48 -2.85 4.15
C ASP A 134 -22.33 -2.50 2.63
N GLY A 135 -22.31 -1.19 2.31
CA GLY A 135 -22.58 -0.66 0.97
C GLY A 135 -21.36 -0.12 0.19
N PRO A 136 -21.55 0.45 -1.01
CA PRO A 136 -20.47 1.05 -1.81
C PRO A 136 -19.74 2.19 -1.09
N VAL A 137 -20.47 2.95 -0.26
CA VAL A 137 -19.89 4.06 0.52
C VAL A 137 -18.88 3.55 1.55
N ASP A 138 -19.18 2.43 2.23
CA ASP A 138 -18.25 1.79 3.16
C ASP A 138 -16.97 1.34 2.47
N PHE A 139 -17.12 0.70 1.32
CA PHE A 139 -15.99 0.28 0.51
C PHE A 139 -15.11 1.46 0.07
N VAL A 140 -15.73 2.57 -0.37
CA VAL A 140 -15.00 3.79 -0.77
C VAL A 140 -14.23 4.40 0.41
N VAL A 141 -14.87 4.53 1.57
CA VAL A 141 -14.22 5.09 2.78
C VAL A 141 -13.07 4.20 3.25
N ALA A 142 -13.29 2.89 3.34
CA ALA A 142 -12.25 1.94 3.74
C ALA A 142 -11.07 1.95 2.76
N SER A 143 -11.34 2.00 1.45
CA SER A 143 -10.30 2.01 0.41
C SER A 143 -9.47 3.29 0.46
N ALA A 144 -10.10 4.44 0.70
CA ALA A 144 -9.40 5.71 0.86
C ALA A 144 -8.50 5.70 2.11
N ALA A 145 -8.98 5.19 3.24
CA ALA A 145 -8.16 5.04 4.44
C ALA A 145 -6.96 4.10 4.20
N ALA A 146 -7.19 2.95 3.56
CA ALA A 146 -6.13 2.00 3.22
C ALA A 146 -5.06 2.63 2.31
N ALA A 147 -5.49 3.36 1.27
CA ALA A 147 -4.58 4.02 0.33
C ALA A 147 -3.77 5.13 1.01
N TRP A 148 -4.39 5.94 1.86
CA TRP A 148 -3.67 6.98 2.60
C TRP A 148 -2.62 6.38 3.57
N LEU A 149 -2.99 5.31 4.28
CA LEU A 149 -2.07 4.58 5.14
C LEU A 149 -0.89 4.01 4.32
N ALA A 150 -1.17 3.38 3.18
CA ALA A 150 -0.16 2.84 2.28
C ALA A 150 0.81 3.90 1.74
N CYS A 151 0.33 5.12 1.46
CA CYS A 151 1.12 6.25 0.95
C CYS A 151 2.02 6.92 2.00
N GLY A 152 2.17 6.34 3.19
CA GLY A 152 3.13 6.83 4.18
C GLY A 152 2.50 7.26 5.50
N ALA A 153 1.17 7.31 5.61
CA ALA A 153 0.46 7.71 6.84
C ALA A 153 1.03 8.99 7.50
N GLY A 154 1.24 10.05 6.71
CA GLY A 154 1.86 11.29 7.19
C GLY A 154 3.37 11.19 7.44
N GLY A 155 4.07 10.26 6.79
CA GLY A 155 5.53 10.07 6.89
C GLY A 155 5.98 9.01 7.92
N ARG A 156 5.05 8.21 8.45
CA ARG A 156 5.34 7.13 9.41
C ARG A 156 5.65 5.79 8.75
N MET A 157 5.33 5.62 7.47
CA MET A 157 5.78 4.47 6.67
C MET A 157 6.76 4.93 5.60
N ALA A 158 7.91 4.25 5.51
CA ALA A 158 9.07 4.71 4.74
C ALA A 158 9.23 4.06 3.36
N MET A 159 8.37 3.10 2.97
CA MET A 159 8.54 2.29 1.76
C MET A 159 7.20 2.11 0.98
N PRO A 160 6.66 3.19 0.40
CA PRO A 160 5.38 3.16 -0.32
C PRO A 160 5.38 2.18 -1.51
N GLN A 161 6.49 2.04 -2.24
CA GLN A 161 6.54 1.14 -3.39
C GLN A 161 6.60 -0.33 -2.96
N ALA A 162 7.26 -0.62 -1.85
CA ALA A 162 7.23 -1.97 -1.27
C ALA A 162 5.82 -2.38 -0.82
N ILE A 163 5.04 -1.44 -0.29
CA ILE A 163 3.64 -1.69 0.09
C ILE A 163 2.80 -1.95 -1.17
N ARG A 164 2.95 -1.10 -2.20
CA ARG A 164 2.25 -1.26 -3.48
C ARG A 164 2.56 -2.62 -4.12
N LEU A 165 3.83 -3.02 -4.19
CA LEU A 165 4.24 -4.34 -4.67
C LEU A 165 3.55 -5.46 -3.88
N ARG A 166 3.52 -5.36 -2.55
CA ARG A 166 2.87 -6.38 -1.71
C ARG A 166 1.36 -6.47 -1.94
N LEU A 167 0.69 -5.37 -2.26
CA LEU A 167 -0.72 -5.39 -2.66
C LEU A 167 -0.87 -6.09 -4.03
N LEU A 168 0.00 -5.80 -4.99
CA LEU A 168 -0.01 -6.43 -6.31
C LEU A 168 0.24 -7.94 -6.24
N GLU A 169 1.19 -8.40 -5.42
CA GLU A 169 1.42 -9.83 -5.18
C GLU A 169 0.17 -10.51 -4.62
N GLN A 170 -0.57 -9.85 -3.72
CA GLN A 170 -1.84 -10.37 -3.19
C GLN A 170 -2.94 -10.40 -4.24
N VAL A 171 -3.05 -9.36 -5.09
CA VAL A 171 -3.97 -9.35 -6.24
C VAL A 171 -3.71 -10.56 -7.14
N ARG A 172 -2.45 -10.81 -7.52
CA ARG A 172 -2.10 -11.93 -8.39
C ARG A 172 -2.41 -13.29 -7.79
N ARG A 173 -2.18 -13.46 -6.48
CA ARG A 173 -2.57 -14.68 -5.76
C ARG A 173 -4.09 -14.87 -5.77
N ALA A 174 -4.85 -13.82 -5.48
CA ALA A 174 -6.30 -13.86 -5.46
C ALA A 174 -6.89 -14.18 -6.85
N GLU A 175 -6.35 -13.55 -7.89
CA GLU A 175 -6.74 -13.79 -9.29
C GLU A 175 -6.36 -15.21 -9.74
N SER A 176 -5.17 -15.68 -9.39
CA SER A 176 -4.71 -17.04 -9.69
C SER A 176 -5.59 -18.10 -9.01
N ALA A 177 -5.96 -17.87 -7.74
CA ALA A 177 -6.88 -18.74 -7.02
C ALA A 177 -8.27 -18.75 -7.67
N ALA A 178 -8.76 -17.58 -8.10
CA ALA A 178 -10.05 -17.47 -8.79
C ALA A 178 -10.09 -18.26 -10.10
N ILE A 179 -9.03 -18.18 -10.92
CA ILE A 179 -8.92 -18.98 -12.15
C ILE A 179 -8.50 -20.42 -11.90
N GLY A 180 -8.09 -20.77 -10.67
CA GLY A 180 -7.64 -22.10 -10.27
C GLY A 180 -6.38 -22.54 -10.97
N ALA A 181 -5.49 -21.59 -11.23
CA ALA A 181 -4.17 -21.88 -11.73
C ALA A 181 -3.43 -22.80 -10.74
N PRO A 182 -2.82 -23.90 -11.18
CA PRO A 182 -1.96 -24.72 -10.34
C PRO A 182 -0.84 -23.88 -9.74
N GLU A 183 -0.49 -24.08 -8.46
CA GLU A 183 0.53 -23.27 -7.77
C GLU A 183 1.86 -23.17 -8.54
N ARG A 184 2.28 -24.27 -9.18
CA ARG A 184 3.50 -24.35 -9.99
C ARG A 184 3.52 -23.44 -11.23
N GLU A 185 2.35 -23.00 -11.69
CA GLU A 185 2.16 -22.15 -12.87
C GLU A 185 1.95 -20.67 -12.47
N GLN A 186 1.87 -20.37 -11.17
CA GLN A 186 1.60 -19.01 -10.70
C GLN A 186 2.89 -18.20 -10.56
N VAL A 187 2.98 -17.09 -11.31
CA VAL A 187 4.05 -16.08 -11.15
C VAL A 187 3.52 -14.93 -10.29
N ASN A 188 3.58 -15.14 -8.98
CA ASN A 188 3.08 -14.18 -7.98
C ASN A 188 4.18 -13.36 -7.31
N GLN A 189 5.45 -13.68 -7.55
CA GLN A 189 6.60 -13.02 -6.94
C GLN A 189 7.77 -12.96 -7.92
N VAL A 190 8.59 -11.92 -7.77
CA VAL A 190 9.83 -11.73 -8.54
C VAL A 190 11.00 -11.67 -7.59
N SER A 191 12.09 -12.36 -7.93
CA SER A 191 13.27 -12.41 -7.09
C SER A 191 14.03 -11.08 -7.11
N ASP A 192 14.79 -10.79 -6.04
CA ASP A 192 15.70 -9.63 -6.03
C ASP A 192 16.74 -9.72 -7.15
N ARG A 193 17.16 -10.95 -7.50
CA ARG A 193 18.16 -11.18 -8.53
C ARG A 193 17.66 -10.73 -9.90
N ASP A 194 16.41 -11.04 -10.23
CA ASP A 194 15.82 -10.66 -11.51
C ASP A 194 15.60 -9.14 -11.59
N ALA A 195 15.18 -8.54 -10.47
CA ALA A 195 15.07 -7.08 -10.37
C ALA A 195 16.41 -6.37 -10.56
N LEU A 196 17.49 -6.88 -9.92
CA LEU A 196 18.84 -6.34 -10.10
C LEU A 196 19.38 -6.57 -11.52
N ALA A 197 19.04 -7.68 -12.16
CA ALA A 197 19.39 -7.91 -13.56
C ALA A 197 18.71 -6.89 -14.48
N LEU A 198 17.41 -6.62 -14.29
CA LEU A 198 16.71 -5.58 -15.04
C LEU A 198 17.32 -4.19 -14.77
N LEU A 199 17.74 -3.89 -13.54
CA LEU A 199 18.42 -2.64 -13.23
C LEU A 199 19.74 -2.49 -13.98
N ALA A 200 20.51 -3.58 -14.08
CA ALA A 200 21.76 -3.62 -14.84
C ALA A 200 21.51 -3.40 -16.35
N ASP A 201 20.45 -3.98 -16.90
CA ASP A 201 20.05 -3.79 -18.29
C ASP A 201 19.56 -2.36 -18.60
N LEU A 202 19.03 -1.65 -17.60
CA LEU A 202 18.54 -0.28 -17.75
C LEU A 202 19.68 0.76 -17.74
N TYR A 203 20.67 0.58 -16.87
CA TYR A 203 21.79 1.52 -16.71
C TYR A 203 23.13 0.86 -17.04
N ASP A 204 23.65 0.04 -16.13
CA ASP A 204 24.80 -0.85 -16.29
C ASP A 204 24.97 -1.75 -15.04
N GLU A 205 25.85 -2.75 -15.10
CA GLU A 205 26.13 -3.64 -13.96
C GLU A 205 26.67 -2.90 -12.72
N ASP A 206 27.46 -1.85 -12.92
CA ASP A 206 28.09 -1.13 -11.82
C ASP A 206 27.03 -0.36 -11.01
N TYR A 207 26.01 0.16 -11.68
CA TYR A 207 24.86 0.78 -11.04
C TYR A 207 24.06 -0.23 -10.20
N ALA A 208 23.82 -1.44 -10.72
CA ALA A 208 23.12 -2.48 -9.96
C ALA A 208 23.91 -2.91 -8.70
N ARG A 209 25.24 -2.91 -8.76
CA ARG A 209 26.13 -3.21 -7.63
C ARG A 209 26.09 -2.14 -6.52
N LEU A 210 25.58 -0.93 -6.79
CA LEU A 210 25.36 0.09 -5.76
C LEU A 210 24.28 -0.32 -4.76
N ILE A 211 23.34 -1.19 -5.16
CA ILE A 211 22.29 -1.67 -4.27
C ILE A 211 22.88 -2.79 -3.37
N PRO A 212 22.97 -2.56 -2.04
CA PRO A 212 23.61 -3.51 -1.15
C PRO A 212 22.72 -4.74 -0.91
N GLY A 213 23.29 -5.75 -0.23
CA GLY A 213 22.56 -6.96 0.14
C GLY A 213 21.36 -6.68 1.05
N PRO A 214 20.36 -7.59 1.13
CA PRO A 214 19.06 -7.33 1.77
C PRO A 214 19.11 -6.76 3.19
N ARG A 215 20.11 -7.15 3.99
CA ARG A 215 20.26 -6.70 5.38
C ARG A 215 20.81 -5.28 5.55
N GLN A 216 21.34 -4.69 4.47
CA GLN A 216 22.03 -3.41 4.48
C GLN A 216 21.27 -2.32 3.70
N ARG A 217 20.14 -2.68 3.08
CA ARG A 217 19.34 -1.75 2.28
C ARG A 217 18.59 -0.76 3.17
N GLY A 218 18.65 0.51 2.79
CA GLY A 218 17.75 1.53 3.29
C GLY A 218 16.39 1.51 2.58
N PRO A 219 15.48 2.44 2.95
CA PRO A 219 14.13 2.49 2.39
C PRO A 219 14.07 2.74 0.88
N TRP A 220 14.93 3.60 0.34
CA TRP A 220 14.90 3.93 -1.10
C TRP A 220 15.41 2.78 -1.96
N GLU A 221 16.38 2.00 -1.49
CA GLU A 221 16.86 0.80 -2.18
C GLU A 221 15.76 -0.26 -2.26
N TRP A 222 14.96 -0.40 -1.19
CA TRP A 222 13.78 -1.27 -1.20
C TRP A 222 12.71 -0.79 -2.18
N ASP A 223 12.44 0.51 -2.23
CA ASP A 223 11.46 1.06 -3.17
C ASP A 223 11.91 0.90 -4.63
N MET A 224 13.20 1.10 -4.94
CA MET A 224 13.72 0.86 -6.28
C MET A 224 13.53 -0.58 -6.74
N LEU A 225 13.90 -1.55 -5.90
CA LEU A 225 13.69 -2.96 -6.21
C LEU A 225 12.19 -3.28 -6.34
N SER A 226 11.34 -2.60 -5.58
CA SER A 226 9.90 -2.83 -5.65
C SER A 226 9.30 -2.39 -6.98
N VAL A 227 9.72 -1.23 -7.51
CA VAL A 227 9.31 -0.75 -8.85
C VAL A 227 9.76 -1.72 -9.95
N LEU A 228 10.99 -2.23 -9.86
CA LEU A 228 11.52 -3.18 -10.85
C LEU A 228 10.77 -4.51 -10.80
N LYS A 229 10.46 -5.02 -9.61
CA LYS A 229 9.69 -6.26 -9.44
C LYS A 229 8.25 -6.11 -9.91
N GLU A 230 7.63 -4.98 -9.63
CA GLU A 230 6.30 -4.66 -10.15
C GLU A 230 6.28 -4.73 -11.67
N HIS A 231 7.25 -4.08 -12.32
CA HIS A 231 7.38 -4.15 -13.77
C HIS A 231 7.52 -5.59 -14.25
N LEU A 232 8.42 -6.37 -13.63
CA LEU A 232 8.65 -7.77 -14.02
C LEU A 232 7.48 -8.71 -13.73
N LEU A 233 6.59 -8.36 -12.80
CA LEU A 233 5.34 -9.08 -12.62
C LEU A 233 4.46 -8.87 -13.85
N GLU A 234 4.34 -7.66 -14.34
CA GLU A 234 3.44 -7.30 -15.43
C GLU A 234 4.01 -7.60 -16.82
N THR A 235 5.29 -7.33 -17.01
CA THR A 235 5.99 -7.40 -18.30
C THR A 235 7.34 -8.08 -18.13
N PRO A 236 7.58 -9.23 -18.80
CA PRO A 236 8.90 -9.84 -18.85
C PRO A 236 9.99 -8.88 -19.35
N ALA A 237 11.23 -9.04 -18.85
CA ALA A 237 12.34 -8.14 -19.17
C ALA A 237 12.63 -8.05 -20.68
N ASP A 238 12.54 -9.17 -21.39
CA ASP A 238 12.72 -9.28 -22.84
C ASP A 238 11.59 -8.65 -23.66
N ALA A 239 10.38 -8.59 -23.09
CA ALA A 239 9.21 -7.95 -23.68
C ALA A 239 9.10 -6.45 -23.35
N THR A 240 10.05 -5.89 -22.60
CA THR A 240 9.99 -4.49 -22.15
C THR A 240 10.33 -3.52 -23.28
N THR A 241 9.37 -2.68 -23.68
CA THR A 241 9.53 -1.75 -24.81
C THR A 241 10.44 -0.56 -24.44
N PRO A 242 11.01 0.15 -25.43
CA PRO A 242 11.81 1.36 -25.18
C PRO A 242 11.07 2.44 -24.38
N GLU A 243 9.77 2.61 -24.63
CA GLU A 243 8.91 3.57 -23.93
C GLU A 243 8.77 3.18 -22.45
N GLN A 244 8.48 1.90 -22.18
CA GLN A 244 8.40 1.37 -20.82
C GLN A 244 9.74 1.49 -20.08
N ARG A 245 10.88 1.30 -20.78
CA ARG A 245 12.21 1.55 -20.19
C ARG A 245 12.37 3.02 -19.78
N GLY A 246 11.89 3.96 -20.59
CA GLY A 246 11.88 5.38 -20.25
C GLY A 246 11.08 5.67 -18.98
N GLU A 247 9.83 5.18 -18.94
CA GLU A 247 8.95 5.34 -17.78
C GLU A 247 9.52 4.73 -16.49
N LEU A 248 10.17 3.56 -16.59
CA LEU A 248 10.85 2.95 -15.45
C LEU A 248 12.00 3.81 -14.94
N LYS A 249 12.83 4.33 -15.84
CA LYS A 249 13.93 5.23 -15.46
C LYS A 249 13.42 6.48 -14.75
N ASP A 250 12.31 7.06 -15.23
CA ASP A 250 11.69 8.24 -14.61
C ASP A 250 11.13 7.93 -13.21
N LYS A 251 10.49 6.77 -13.02
CA LYS A 251 10.03 6.30 -11.70
C LYS A 251 11.20 6.09 -10.74
N LEU A 252 12.27 5.43 -11.18
CA LEU A 252 13.47 5.21 -10.37
C LEU A 252 14.16 6.54 -10.00
N LEU A 253 14.23 7.48 -10.95
CA LEU A 253 14.76 8.81 -10.70
C LEU A 253 13.94 9.57 -9.64
N THR A 254 12.61 9.45 -9.67
CA THR A 254 11.74 10.07 -8.66
C THR A 254 12.03 9.55 -7.25
N ILE A 255 12.28 8.24 -7.10
CA ILE A 255 12.69 7.64 -5.82
C ILE A 255 14.03 8.23 -5.35
N LEU A 256 15.01 8.33 -6.24
CA LEU A 256 16.33 8.89 -5.91
C LEU A 256 16.25 10.36 -5.52
N LEU A 257 15.46 11.15 -6.23
CA LEU A 257 15.23 12.57 -5.92
C LEU A 257 14.53 12.73 -4.56
N ALA A 258 13.53 11.89 -4.26
CA ALA A 258 12.87 11.88 -2.95
C ALA A 258 13.87 11.52 -1.83
N ALA A 259 14.71 10.50 -2.06
CA ALA A 259 15.75 10.10 -1.11
C ALA A 259 16.76 11.24 -0.86
N ALA A 260 17.24 11.91 -1.91
CA ALA A 260 18.16 13.05 -1.80
C ALA A 260 17.52 14.24 -1.04
N ALA A 261 16.23 14.50 -1.26
CA ALA A 261 15.47 15.54 -0.55
C ALA A 261 15.29 15.24 0.95
N THR A 262 15.23 13.96 1.33
CA THR A 262 15.19 13.57 2.75
C THR A 262 16.55 13.70 3.44
N GLN A 263 17.65 13.39 2.76
CA GLN A 263 19.02 13.54 3.30
C GLN A 263 19.38 15.01 3.58
N THR A 264 18.91 15.95 2.75
CA THR A 264 19.13 17.40 2.95
C THR A 264 18.32 17.99 4.10
N LYS A 265 17.20 17.37 4.51
CA LYS A 265 16.38 17.80 5.66
C LYS A 265 16.92 17.33 7.01
N THR A 266 17.81 16.34 7.04
CA THR A 266 18.61 16.03 8.22
C THR A 266 19.58 17.17 8.49
N LYS A 267 19.09 18.25 9.12
CA LYS A 267 19.95 19.21 9.80
C LYS A 267 20.79 18.39 10.77
N LEU A 268 22.08 18.27 10.47
CA LEU A 268 23.09 17.96 11.47
C LEU A 268 22.80 18.91 12.64
N SER A 269 22.20 18.40 13.72
CA SER A 269 22.20 19.13 14.97
C SER A 269 23.66 19.12 15.39
N VAL A 270 24.41 20.14 14.94
CA VAL A 270 25.67 20.49 15.55
C VAL A 270 25.27 20.79 16.98
N ARG A 271 25.47 19.80 17.86
CA ARG A 271 25.44 20.00 19.30
C ARG A 271 26.40 21.16 19.51
N THR A 272 25.88 22.35 19.77
CA THR A 272 26.68 23.41 20.36
C THR A 272 27.26 22.77 21.60
N VAL A 273 28.55 22.49 21.56
CA VAL A 273 29.31 21.98 22.69
C VAL A 273 29.22 23.09 23.74
N GLY A 274 28.19 23.00 24.58
CA GLY A 274 28.05 23.84 25.74
C GLY A 274 29.33 23.68 26.52
N LYS A 275 30.08 24.78 26.69
CA LYS A 275 31.21 24.86 27.61
C LYS A 275 30.74 24.24 28.92
N ARG A 276 31.25 23.05 29.22
CA ARG A 276 31.01 22.35 30.48
C ARG A 276 31.62 23.24 31.57
N VAL A 277 30.81 24.08 32.20
CA VAL A 277 31.22 24.86 33.37
C VAL A 277 31.39 23.85 34.50
N GLN A 278 32.61 23.32 34.63
CA GLN A 278 32.97 22.56 35.82
C GLN A 278 32.90 23.50 37.02
N PRO A 279 32.16 23.16 38.09
CA PRO A 279 32.21 23.95 39.31
C PRO A 279 33.63 23.87 39.90
N LYS A 280 34.30 25.02 40.00
CA LYS A 280 35.64 25.14 40.59
C LYS A 280 35.58 24.66 42.06
N ARG A 281 36.24 23.54 42.34
CA ARG A 281 36.45 23.05 43.72
C ARG A 281 37.20 24.11 44.53
N LYS A 282 36.60 24.60 45.61
CA LYS A 282 37.28 25.48 46.59
C LYS A 282 38.31 24.65 47.37
N PRO A 283 39.55 25.14 47.56
CA PRO A 283 40.57 24.42 48.31
C PRO A 283 40.21 24.31 49.80
N LYS A 284 40.22 23.09 50.34
CA LYS A 284 40.10 22.82 51.79
C LYS A 284 41.36 23.33 52.49
N ARG A 285 41.22 24.30 53.40
CA ARG A 285 42.28 24.69 54.36
C ARG A 285 42.67 23.46 55.20
N LYS A 286 43.96 23.12 55.21
CA LYS A 286 44.53 22.22 56.22
C LYS A 286 44.70 23.00 57.53
N ARG A 287 44.37 22.35 58.65
CA ARG A 287 44.74 22.77 60.00
C ARG A 287 46.22 22.51 60.22
#